data_AF-D1FQ58-F1
#
_entry.id   AF-D1FQ58-F1
#
_cell.length_a   1.000
_cell.length_b   1.000
_cell.length_c   1.000
_cell.angle_alpha   90.00
_cell.angle_beta   90.00
_cell.angle_gamma   90.00
#
_symmetry.space_group_name_H-M   'P 1'
#
loop_
_entity.id
_entity.type
_entity.pdbx_description
1 polymer ?
#
loop_
_entity_poly.entity_id
_entity_poly.type
_entity_poly.pdbx_seq_one_letter_code
_entity_poly.pdbx_strand_id
1 'polypeptide(L)'
;MKFVIVLFFVIVAVSGEALEVKEARNVELSCDKMDGCFVSCNLLFWPSYMRDANHLKYQEKHNQCIQSASGKTCERNQQIKDCFIKDEPDVDVLEDEELAEYTIYWHENIEV
;
A
#
# COMPACT_ATOMS: atom_id res chain seq x y z
N MET A 1 -23.22 -51.75 32.75
CA MET A 1 -23.86 -50.78 31.82
C MET A 1 -24.60 -49.74 32.64
N LYS A 2 -24.15 -48.49 32.62
CA LYS A 2 -24.97 -47.31 32.96
C LYS A 2 -24.50 -46.17 32.05
N PHE A 3 -25.28 -45.91 31.01
CA PHE A 3 -25.15 -44.74 30.15
C PHE A 3 -25.53 -43.51 30.95
N VAL A 4 -24.66 -42.50 30.98
CA VAL A 4 -25.05 -41.14 31.35
C VAL A 4 -24.66 -40.25 30.18
N ILE A 5 -25.63 -40.05 29.30
CA ILE A 5 -25.65 -38.99 28.29
C ILE A 5 -26.19 -37.76 29.00
N VAL A 6 -25.38 -36.70 29.11
CA VAL A 6 -25.84 -35.33 29.40
C VAL A 6 -24.98 -34.40 28.54
N LEU A 7 -25.42 -34.12 27.32
CA LEU A 7 -26.15 -32.92 26.88
C LEU A 7 -25.27 -31.67 26.78
N PHE A 8 -24.99 -31.31 25.54
CA PHE A 8 -24.39 -30.08 25.05
C PHE A 8 -24.98 -28.83 25.71
N PHE A 9 -24.12 -27.89 26.10
CA PHE A 9 -24.40 -26.46 25.92
C PHE A 9 -23.12 -25.77 25.44
N VAL A 10 -23.08 -25.55 24.12
CA VAL A 10 -22.22 -24.57 23.47
C VAL A 10 -22.84 -23.21 23.75
N ILE A 11 -22.14 -22.37 24.50
CA ILE A 11 -22.29 -20.92 24.40
C ILE A 11 -20.86 -20.36 24.33
N VAL A 12 -20.27 -20.43 23.14
CA VAL A 12 -19.12 -19.56 22.84
C VAL A 12 -19.72 -18.22 22.44
N ALA A 13 -19.88 -17.33 23.41
CA ALA A 13 -20.09 -15.92 23.14
C ALA A 13 -18.75 -15.36 22.64
N VAL A 14 -18.42 -15.62 21.37
CA VAL A 14 -17.47 -14.76 20.65
C VAL A 14 -18.28 -13.54 20.26
N SER A 15 -18.30 -12.52 21.12
CA SER A 15 -18.57 -11.15 20.68
C SER A 15 -17.38 -10.71 19.83
N GLY A 16 -17.21 -11.35 18.69
CA GLY A 16 -16.40 -10.83 17.61
C GLY A 16 -17.33 -9.88 16.89
N GLU A 17 -17.18 -8.59 17.13
CA GLU A 17 -17.37 -7.64 16.05
C GLU A 17 -16.57 -8.23 14.88
N ALA A 18 -17.27 -8.77 13.90
CA ALA A 18 -16.66 -9.35 12.72
C ALA A 18 -16.05 -8.17 11.97
N LEU A 19 -14.84 -7.77 12.37
CA LEU A 19 -13.97 -6.91 11.58
C LEU A 19 -13.62 -7.72 10.34
N GLU A 20 -14.49 -7.66 9.33
CA GLU A 20 -14.12 -8.02 7.97
C GLU A 20 -13.04 -7.02 7.55
N VAL A 21 -11.78 -7.47 7.52
CA VAL A 21 -10.69 -6.72 6.92
C VAL A 21 -11.03 -6.55 5.45
N LYS A 22 -11.53 -5.37 5.08
CA LYS A 22 -11.89 -5.05 3.71
C LYS A 22 -10.64 -4.82 2.88
N GLU A 23 -10.74 -5.25 1.62
CA GLU A 23 -9.80 -5.09 0.50
C GLU A 23 -8.49 -4.37 0.83
N ALA A 24 -7.37 -5.08 0.69
CA ALA A 24 -6.06 -4.46 0.73
C ALA A 24 -5.98 -3.34 -0.31
N ARG A 25 -5.86 -2.10 0.17
CA ARG A 25 -5.67 -0.92 -0.66
C ARG A 25 -4.20 -0.57 -0.69
N ASN A 26 -3.73 -0.08 -1.82
CA ASN A 26 -2.37 0.39 -1.92
C ASN A 26 -2.21 1.54 -2.92
N VAL A 27 -1.05 2.17 -2.77
CA VAL A 27 -0.45 3.06 -3.76
C VAL A 27 0.90 2.47 -4.11
N GLU A 28 1.26 2.57 -5.38
CA GLU A 28 2.53 2.07 -5.91
C GLU A 28 3.19 3.19 -6.70
N LEU A 29 4.46 3.45 -6.40
CA LEU A 29 5.33 4.22 -7.28
C LEU A 29 6.09 3.23 -8.16
N SER A 30 5.69 3.11 -9.41
CA SER A 30 6.32 2.23 -10.41
C SER A 30 7.29 3.03 -11.26
N CYS A 31 8.56 2.68 -11.23
CA CYS A 31 9.65 3.37 -11.90
C CYS A 31 10.32 2.47 -12.95
N ASP A 32 10.39 2.96 -14.18
CA ASP A 32 11.11 2.29 -15.27
C ASP A 32 12.61 2.54 -15.15
N LYS A 33 13.41 1.50 -15.42
CA LYS A 33 14.87 1.52 -15.40
C LYS A 33 15.45 1.31 -16.81
N MET A 34 16.50 2.04 -17.11
CA MET A 34 17.34 1.83 -18.29
C MET A 34 18.80 2.02 -17.87
N ASP A 35 19.65 1.01 -18.06
CA ASP A 35 21.06 1.05 -17.66
C ASP A 35 21.28 1.48 -16.19
N GLY A 36 20.43 0.96 -15.28
CA GLY A 36 20.48 1.28 -13.85
C GLY A 36 19.96 2.68 -13.48
N CYS A 37 19.36 3.39 -14.44
CA CYS A 37 18.85 4.74 -14.27
C CYS A 37 17.31 4.77 -14.30
N PHE A 38 16.68 5.45 -13.34
CA PHE A 38 15.23 5.69 -13.39
C PHE A 38 14.88 6.70 -14.50
N VAL A 39 14.23 6.22 -15.56
CA VAL A 39 13.82 7.05 -16.70
C VAL A 39 12.42 7.63 -16.53
N SER A 40 11.57 6.95 -15.79
CA SER A 40 10.21 7.38 -15.47
C SER A 40 9.81 6.86 -14.08
N CYS A 41 8.90 7.55 -13.39
CA CYS A 41 8.26 7.09 -12.17
C CYS A 41 6.78 7.54 -12.21
N ASN A 42 5.87 6.58 -12.04
CA ASN A 42 4.42 6.79 -12.16
C ASN A 42 3.72 6.31 -10.88
N LEU A 43 2.69 7.07 -10.48
CA LEU A 43 1.89 6.74 -9.31
C LEU A 43 0.64 5.95 -9.73
N LEU A 44 0.48 4.76 -9.19
CA LEU A 44 -0.65 3.86 -9.43
C LEU A 44 -1.40 3.62 -8.13
N PHE A 45 -2.71 3.42 -8.22
CA PHE A 45 -3.57 3.13 -7.07
C PHE A 45 -4.32 1.84 -7.32
N TRP A 46 -4.48 1.04 -6.26
CA TRP A 46 -5.23 -0.21 -6.32
C TRP A 46 -6.27 -0.25 -5.18
N PRO A 47 -7.57 -0.28 -5.51
CA PRO A 47 -8.13 -0.22 -6.87
C PRO A 47 -7.95 1.16 -7.55
N SER A 48 -7.91 1.19 -8.88
CA SER A 48 -7.64 2.41 -9.67
C SER A 48 -8.70 3.52 -9.54
N TYR A 49 -9.92 3.15 -9.11
CA TYR A 49 -11.04 4.07 -8.89
C TYR A 49 -11.11 4.61 -7.45
N MET A 50 -10.11 4.33 -6.62
CA MET A 50 -10.06 4.79 -5.24
C MET A 50 -10.06 6.32 -5.13
N ARG A 51 -10.88 6.84 -4.21
CA ARG A 51 -11.07 8.26 -3.92
C ARG A 51 -11.24 8.48 -2.42
N ASP A 52 -10.33 7.94 -1.62
CA ASP A 52 -10.30 8.10 -0.17
C ASP A 52 -9.29 9.18 0.29
N ALA A 53 -9.15 9.35 1.60
CA ALA A 53 -8.20 10.31 2.17
C ALA A 53 -6.74 9.94 1.87
N ASN A 54 -6.43 8.64 1.76
CA ASN A 54 -5.07 8.18 1.46
C ASN A 54 -4.71 8.40 -0.01
N HIS A 55 -5.67 8.27 -0.94
CA HIS A 55 -5.50 8.66 -2.33
C HIS A 55 -5.05 10.13 -2.43
N LEU A 56 -5.76 11.05 -1.75
CA LEU A 56 -5.38 12.47 -1.75
C LEU A 56 -4.01 12.69 -1.09
N LYS A 57 -3.75 12.08 0.07
CA LYS A 57 -2.47 12.14 0.79
C LYS A 57 -1.30 11.77 -0.13
N TYR A 58 -1.36 10.62 -0.79
CA TYR A 58 -0.25 10.13 -1.61
C TYR A 58 -0.13 10.85 -2.95
N GLN A 59 -1.24 11.30 -3.53
CA GLN A 59 -1.21 12.17 -4.71
C GLN A 59 -0.52 13.51 -4.40
N GLU A 60 -0.85 14.14 -3.26
CA GLU A 60 -0.21 15.38 -2.82
C GLU A 60 1.28 15.16 -2.52
N LYS A 61 1.63 14.08 -1.81
CA LYS A 61 3.02 13.71 -1.54
C LYS A 61 3.82 13.56 -2.83
N HIS A 62 3.31 12.79 -3.80
CA HIS A 62 3.97 12.61 -5.10
C HIS A 62 4.14 13.93 -5.85
N ASN A 63 3.12 14.79 -5.86
CA ASN A 63 3.22 16.11 -6.48
C ASN A 63 4.29 16.99 -5.82
N GLN A 64 4.41 16.97 -4.49
CA GLN A 64 5.46 17.70 -3.76
C GLN A 64 6.86 17.15 -4.09
N CYS A 65 7.00 15.83 -4.22
CA CYS A 65 8.25 15.21 -4.65
C CYS A 65 8.65 15.61 -6.08
N ILE A 66 7.71 15.65 -7.02
CA ILE A 66 7.94 16.15 -8.37
C ILE A 66 8.39 17.63 -8.36
N GLN A 67 7.74 18.46 -7.54
CA GLN A 67 8.04 19.89 -7.46
C GLN A 67 9.41 20.19 -6.83
N SER A 68 9.83 19.38 -5.87
CA SER A 68 11.11 19.54 -5.17
C SER A 68 12.29 18.90 -5.90
N ALA A 69 12.04 17.91 -6.77
CA ALA A 69 13.08 17.28 -7.56
C ALA A 69 13.70 18.25 -8.58
N SER A 70 14.98 18.07 -8.84
CA SER A 70 15.81 18.90 -9.72
C SER A 70 16.74 18.02 -10.57
N GLY A 71 17.52 18.63 -11.46
CA GLY A 71 18.46 17.89 -12.32
C GLY A 71 17.80 17.26 -13.55
N LYS A 72 18.52 16.31 -14.16
CA LYS A 72 18.09 15.59 -15.37
C LYS A 72 17.39 14.27 -15.01
N THR A 73 16.69 13.67 -15.97
CA THR A 73 15.81 12.48 -15.83
C THR A 73 16.25 11.51 -14.73
N CYS A 74 17.47 10.97 -14.80
CA CYS A 74 17.98 10.02 -13.82
C CYS A 74 17.96 10.51 -12.37
N GLU A 75 18.66 11.62 -12.15
CA GLU A 75 18.82 12.24 -10.84
C GLU A 75 17.47 12.73 -10.32
N ARG A 76 16.65 13.29 -11.21
CA ARG A 76 15.32 13.79 -10.90
C ARG A 76 14.41 12.66 -10.42
N ASN A 77 14.34 11.55 -11.14
CA ASN A 77 13.46 10.43 -10.77
C ASN A 77 13.98 9.70 -9.53
N GLN A 78 15.30 9.60 -9.35
CA GLN A 78 15.88 9.14 -8.09
C GLN A 78 15.41 10.01 -6.91
N GLN A 79 15.47 11.34 -7.03
CA GLN A 79 14.99 12.27 -6.01
C GLN A 79 13.48 12.14 -5.74
N ILE A 80 12.68 11.94 -6.79
CA ILE A 80 11.22 11.71 -6.65
C ILE A 80 10.97 10.45 -5.83
N LYS A 81 11.63 9.35 -6.20
CA LYS A 81 11.52 8.06 -5.50
C LYS A 81 11.95 8.19 -4.04
N ASP A 82 13.12 8.76 -3.78
CA ASP A 82 13.66 8.93 -2.43
C ASP A 82 12.76 9.81 -1.57
N CYS A 83 12.15 10.85 -2.14
CA CYS A 83 11.17 11.69 -1.47
C CYS A 83 9.86 10.96 -1.17
N PHE A 84 9.35 10.17 -2.13
CA PHE A 84 8.05 9.50 -1.99
C PHE A 84 8.06 8.44 -0.89
N ILE A 85 9.12 7.64 -0.79
CA ILE A 85 9.24 6.60 0.23
C ILE A 85 9.69 7.14 1.60
N LYS A 86 10.12 8.41 1.65
CA LYS A 86 10.62 9.02 2.88
C LYS A 86 9.55 9.03 3.97
N ASP A 87 9.93 8.63 5.18
CA ASP A 87 9.10 8.60 6.37
C ASP A 87 7.86 7.68 6.28
N GLU A 88 7.80 6.79 5.27
CA GLU A 88 6.77 5.75 5.20
C GLU A 88 7.25 4.51 5.96
N PRO A 89 6.45 4.01 6.92
CA PRO A 89 6.91 2.96 7.84
C PRO A 89 7.06 1.60 7.16
N ASP A 90 6.18 1.29 6.20
CA ASP A 90 6.06 -0.03 5.57
C ASP A 90 5.95 0.14 4.05
N VAL A 91 7.11 0.21 3.38
CA VAL A 91 7.22 0.22 1.92
C VAL A 91 7.66 -1.15 1.46
N ASP A 92 6.81 -1.83 0.69
CA ASP A 92 7.20 -3.04 -0.03
C ASP A 92 7.98 -2.66 -1.29
N VAL A 93 9.06 -3.38 -1.57
CA VAL A 93 10.03 -3.02 -2.61
C VAL A 93 10.26 -4.21 -3.53
N LEU A 94 9.93 -4.04 -4.81
CA LEU A 94 10.22 -5.01 -5.86
C LEU A 94 11.09 -4.32 -6.91
N GLU A 95 12.33 -4.77 -7.08
CA GLU A 95 13.24 -4.20 -8.08
C GLU A 95 13.85 -5.29 -8.97
N ASP A 96 13.84 -5.05 -10.28
CA ASP A 96 14.54 -5.85 -11.27
C ASP A 96 15.40 -4.96 -12.20
N GLU A 97 15.83 -5.50 -13.36
CA GLU A 97 16.68 -4.76 -14.30
C GLU A 97 15.97 -3.60 -15.01
N GLU A 98 14.66 -3.73 -15.25
CA GLU A 98 13.84 -2.82 -16.05
C GLU A 98 12.82 -2.02 -15.21
N LEU A 99 12.56 -2.44 -13.97
CA LEU A 99 11.49 -1.89 -13.14
C LEU A 99 11.92 -1.79 -11.66
N ALA A 100 11.34 -0.82 -10.96
CA ALA A 100 11.30 -0.77 -9.50
C ALA A 100 9.91 -0.31 -9.03
N GLU A 101 9.27 -1.07 -8.16
CA GLU A 101 7.98 -0.76 -7.56
C GLU A 101 8.15 -0.52 -6.06
N TYR A 102 7.54 0.55 -5.57
CA TYR A 102 7.52 0.92 -4.16
C TYR A 102 6.07 1.05 -3.69
N THR A 103 5.60 0.04 -2.95
CA THR A 103 4.18 -0.14 -2.65
C THR A 103 3.90 0.09 -1.17
N ILE A 104 2.92 0.95 -0.89
CA ILE A 104 2.47 1.26 0.47
C ILE A 104 1.04 0.78 0.62
N TYR A 105 0.82 -0.12 1.58
CA TYR A 105 -0.48 -0.72 1.86
C TYR A 105 -1.19 -0.04 3.01
N TRP A 106 -2.52 -0.01 2.96
CA TRP A 106 -3.35 0.31 4.12
C TRP A 106 -4.63 -0.51 4.10
N HIS A 107 -5.18 -0.68 5.30
CA HIS A 107 -6.47 -1.30 5.53
C HIS A 107 -7.47 -0.23 5.96
N GLU A 108 -8.64 -0.22 5.35
CA GLU A 108 -9.79 0.47 5.92
C GLU A 108 -10.60 -0.54 6.72
N ASN A 109 -10.72 -0.32 8.03
CA ASN A 109 -11.77 -0.96 8.81
C ASN A 109 -13.07 -0.30 8.39
N ILE A 110 -14.03 -1.09 7.90
CA ILE A 110 -15.39 -0.59 7.72
C ILE A 110 -16.22 -1.22 8.81
N GLU A 111 -16.73 -0.40 9.71
CA GLU A 111 -17.78 -0.81 10.64
C GLU A 111 -19.00 -1.25 9.80
N VAL A 112 -19.43 -2.49 9.98
CA VAL A 112 -20.64 -3.06 9.34
C VAL A 112 -21.80 -3.00 10.32
#